data_AF-A0A523VQU5-F1
#
_entry.id   AF-A0A523VQU5-F1
#
_cell.length_a   1.000
_cell.length_b   1.000
_cell.length_c   1.000
_cell.angle_alpha   90.00
_cell.angle_beta   90.00
_cell.angle_gamma   90.00
#
_symmetry.space_group_name_H-M   'P 1'
#
loop_
_entity.id
_entity.type
_entity.pdbx_description
1 polymer ?
#
loop_
_entity_poly.entity_id
_entity_poly.type
_entity_poly.pdbx_seq_one_letter_code
_entity_poly.pdbx_strand_id
1 'polypeptide(L)'
;MTIEDLVARYVGSVEYTFEQIQQAKDGVAVGAGKILDHAKRYFEDTLYYCDQKRFETALVSIAYCEGLLDALRLLKMVKFQWTTKKE
;
A
#
# COMPACT_ATOMS: atom_id res chain seq x y z
N MET A 1 -14.10 11.61 -11.89
CA MET A 1 -13.09 11.06 -10.98
C MET A 1 -12.43 12.23 -10.30
N THR A 2 -12.76 12.45 -9.03
CA THR A 2 -12.10 13.48 -8.20
C THR A 2 -10.81 12.91 -7.58
N ILE A 3 -10.05 13.74 -6.88
CA ILE A 3 -8.85 13.26 -6.17
C ILE A 3 -9.23 12.32 -5.02
N GLU A 4 -10.39 12.54 -4.38
CA GLU A 4 -10.95 11.70 -3.35
C GLU A 4 -11.27 10.30 -3.89
N ASP A 5 -11.96 10.23 -5.03
CA ASP A 5 -12.26 8.96 -5.71
C ASP A 5 -10.97 8.20 -6.03
N LEU A 6 -9.95 8.93 -6.50
CA LEU A 6 -8.66 8.37 -6.86
C LEU A 6 -7.94 7.78 -5.64
N VAL A 7 -7.84 8.55 -4.55
CA VAL A 7 -7.22 8.11 -3.30
C VAL A 7 -7.95 6.91 -2.72
N ALA A 8 -9.30 6.93 -2.69
CA ALA A 8 -10.10 5.81 -2.21
C ALA A 8 -9.81 4.52 -2.99
N ARG A 9 -9.64 4.61 -4.31
CA ARG A 9 -9.28 3.47 -5.16
C ARG A 9 -7.90 2.90 -4.78
N TYR A 10 -6.90 3.75 -4.61
CA TYR A 10 -5.55 3.34 -4.22
C TYR A 10 -5.53 2.72 -2.82
N VAL A 11 -6.21 3.34 -1.84
CA VAL A 11 -6.36 2.81 -0.49
C VAL A 11 -6.97 1.41 -0.52
N GLY A 12 -8.08 1.20 -1.25
CA GLY A 12 -8.71 -0.11 -1.35
C GLY A 12 -7.82 -1.17 -2.01
N SER A 13 -6.96 -0.78 -2.96
CA SER A 13 -6.02 -1.72 -3.59
C SER A 13 -4.90 -2.16 -2.64
N VAL A 14 -4.35 -1.21 -1.87
CA VAL A 14 -3.31 -1.47 -0.87
C VAL A 14 -3.84 -2.26 0.31
N GLU A 15 -5.05 -1.96 0.79
CA GLU A 15 -5.71 -2.69 1.87
C GLU A 15 -5.84 -4.19 1.54
N TYR A 16 -6.40 -4.50 0.37
CA TYR A 16 -6.49 -5.88 -0.14
C TYR A 16 -5.12 -6.55 -0.30
N THR A 17 -4.11 -5.78 -0.70
CA THR A 17 -2.74 -6.28 -0.85
C THR A 17 -2.14 -6.67 0.50
N PHE A 18 -2.35 -5.88 1.55
CA PHE A 18 -1.87 -6.21 2.89
C PHE A 18 -2.50 -7.49 3.44
N GLU A 19 -3.79 -7.73 3.19
CA GLU A 19 -4.45 -8.97 3.59
C GLU A 19 -3.77 -10.21 2.98
N GLN A 20 -3.40 -10.15 1.70
CA GLN A 20 -2.65 -11.24 1.04
C GLN A 20 -1.26 -11.43 1.64
N ILE A 21 -0.52 -10.34 1.89
CA ILE A 21 0.85 -10.41 2.40
C ILE A 21 0.90 -11.00 3.81
N GLN A 22 -0.09 -10.71 4.66
CA GLN A 22 -0.15 -11.26 6.02
C GLN A 22 -0.21 -12.80 6.04
N GLN A 23 -0.75 -13.42 4.99
CA GLN A 23 -0.84 -14.88 4.85
C GLN A 23 0.50 -15.52 4.41
N ALA A 24 1.48 -14.72 3.97
CA ALA A 24 2.76 -15.19 3.41
C ALA A 24 3.98 -14.90 4.32
N LYS A 25 3.77 -14.59 5.60
CA LYS A 25 4.82 -14.08 6.52
C LYS A 25 5.96 -15.05 6.84
N ASP A 26 5.79 -16.36 6.59
CA ASP A 26 6.84 -17.33 6.85
C ASP A 26 8.00 -17.18 5.84
N GLY A 27 9.10 -16.57 6.29
CA GLY A 27 10.36 -16.50 5.52
C GLY A 27 10.74 -15.14 4.95
N VAL A 28 10.08 -14.04 5.34
CA VAL A 28 10.46 -12.69 4.91
C VAL A 28 11.81 -12.30 5.54
N ALA A 29 12.82 -12.03 4.72
CA ALA A 29 14.14 -11.60 5.19
C ALA A 29 14.04 -10.33 6.06
N VAL A 30 14.91 -10.20 7.08
CA VAL A 30 14.87 -9.10 8.07
C VAL A 30 14.81 -7.71 7.41
N GLY A 31 15.52 -7.50 6.29
CA GLY A 31 15.48 -6.24 5.53
C GLY A 31 14.13 -5.97 4.87
N ALA A 32 13.49 -7.00 4.32
CA ALA A 32 12.17 -6.92 3.71
C ALA A 32 11.08 -6.61 4.75
N GLY A 33 11.22 -7.14 5.97
CA GLY A 33 10.32 -6.83 7.08
C GLY A 33 10.28 -5.34 7.43
N LYS A 34 11.44 -4.67 7.43
CA LYS A 34 11.52 -3.21 7.68
C LYS A 34 10.87 -2.38 6.57
N ILE A 35 11.07 -2.76 5.30
CA ILE A 35 10.44 -2.07 4.18
C ILE A 35 8.92 -2.26 4.21
N LEU A 36 8.45 -3.47 4.57
CA LEU A 36 7.03 -3.75 4.74
C LEU A 36 6.41 -2.96 5.90
N ASP A 37 7.14 -2.79 7.00
CA ASP A 37 6.74 -1.92 8.11
C ASP A 37 6.61 -0.46 7.67
N HIS A 38 7.60 0.05 6.92
CA HIS A 38 7.52 1.39 6.33
C HIS A 38 6.32 1.53 5.40
N ALA A 39 6.04 0.55 4.54
CA ALA A 39 4.86 0.58 3.67
C ALA A 39 3.55 0.71 4.49
N LYS A 40 3.41 -0.02 5.60
CA LYS A 40 2.24 0.08 6.48
C LYS A 40 2.11 1.46 7.12
N ARG A 41 3.21 2.03 7.59
CA ARG A 41 3.20 3.38 8.18
C ARG A 41 2.76 4.44 7.16
N TYR A 42 3.21 4.33 5.91
CA TYR A 42 2.73 5.23 4.86
C TYR A 42 1.25 5.03 4.52
N PHE A 43 0.74 3.80 4.63
CA PHE A 43 -0.70 3.55 4.52
C PHE A 43 -1.49 4.19 5.67
N GLU A 44 -1.01 4.07 6.91
CA GLU A 44 -1.59 4.77 8.07
C GLU A 44 -1.56 6.29 7.89
N ASP A 45 -0.44 6.84 7.39
CA ASP A 45 -0.31 8.27 7.05
C ASP A 45 -1.34 8.68 5.99
N THR A 46 -1.56 7.86 4.95
CA THR A 46 -2.63 8.10 3.96
C THR A 46 -3.99 8.20 4.62
N LEU A 47 -4.36 7.25 5.48
CA LEU A 47 -5.65 7.26 6.18
C LEU A 47 -5.80 8.52 7.06
N TYR A 48 -4.73 8.91 7.76
CA TYR A 48 -4.68 10.14 8.53
C TYR A 48 -4.92 11.39 7.67
N TYR A 49 -4.25 11.50 6.51
CA TYR A 49 -4.43 12.65 5.63
C TYR A 49 -5.80 12.67 4.94
N CYS A 50 -6.40 11.51 4.66
CA CYS A 50 -7.78 11.41 4.18
C CYS A 50 -8.78 11.96 5.20
N ASP A 51 -8.64 11.59 6.49
CA ASP A 51 -9.50 12.09 7.57
C ASP A 51 -9.43 13.63 7.68
N GLN A 52 -8.24 14.19 7.49
CA GLN A 52 -7.99 15.63 7.46
C GLN A 52 -8.37 16.32 6.14
N LYS A 53 -8.97 15.60 5.18
CA LYS A 53 -9.32 16.10 3.82
C LYS A 53 -8.13 16.66 3.03
N ARG A 54 -6.91 16.16 3.30
CA ARG A 54 -5.66 16.55 2.62
C ARG A 54 -5.31 15.54 1.52
N PHE A 55 -6.13 15.47 0.49
CA PHE A 55 -6.10 14.38 -0.49
C PHE A 55 -4.85 14.35 -1.37
N GLU A 56 -4.23 15.50 -1.66
CA GLU A 56 -2.96 15.55 -2.40
C GLU A 56 -1.83 14.90 -1.61
N THR A 57 -1.76 15.18 -0.30
CA THR A 57 -0.77 14.54 0.59
C THR A 57 -1.07 13.06 0.75
N ALA A 58 -2.35 12.69 0.91
CA ALA A 58 -2.77 11.30 0.98
C ALA A 58 -2.39 10.50 -0.28
N LEU A 59 -2.55 11.11 -1.46
CA LEU A 59 -2.19 10.52 -2.75
C LEU A 59 -0.68 10.27 -2.86
N VAL A 60 0.16 11.22 -2.42
CA VAL A 60 1.62 11.04 -2.41
C VAL A 60 2.02 9.94 -1.43
N SER A 61 1.42 9.90 -0.24
CA SER A 61 1.68 8.86 0.75
C SER A 61 1.32 7.45 0.26
N ILE A 62 0.17 7.30 -0.42
CA ILE A 62 -0.28 5.98 -0.89
C ILE A 62 0.54 5.51 -2.10
N ALA A 63 0.93 6.42 -2.99
CA ALA A 63 1.81 6.09 -4.11
C ALA A 63 3.20 5.63 -3.61
N TYR A 64 3.72 6.24 -2.53
CA TYR A 64 4.96 5.79 -1.91
C TYR A 64 4.80 4.41 -1.25
N CYS A 65 3.67 4.16 -0.57
CA CYS A 65 3.32 2.84 -0.04
C CYS A 65 3.33 1.77 -1.14
N GLU A 66 2.65 1.99 -2.27
CA GLU A 66 2.63 1.07 -3.41
C GLU A 66 4.01 0.82 -3.97
N GLY A 67 4.83 1.86 -4.14
CA GLY A 67 6.19 1.72 -4.67
C GLY A 67 7.08 0.83 -3.79
N LEU A 68 6.94 0.92 -2.46
CA LEU A 68 7.63 0.01 -1.54
C LEU A 68 7.15 -1.44 -1.68
N LEU A 69 5.84 -1.65 -1.81
CA LEU A 69 5.25 -2.97 -1.98
C LEU A 69 5.64 -3.61 -3.32
N ASP A 70 5.64 -2.82 -4.40
CA ASP A 70 6.09 -3.27 -5.72
C ASP A 70 7.57 -3.62 -5.72
N ALA A 71 8.42 -2.83 -5.05
CA ALA A 71 9.85 -3.18 -4.91
C ALA A 71 10.03 -4.54 -4.20
N LEU A 72 9.31 -4.77 -3.11
CA LEU A 72 9.34 -6.06 -2.39
C LEU A 72 8.83 -7.21 -3.26
N ARG A 73 7.79 -6.99 -4.07
CA ARG A 73 7.24 -7.97 -5.00
C ARG A 73 8.22 -8.31 -6.12
N LEU A 74 8.86 -7.31 -6.73
CA LEU A 74 9.87 -7.47 -7.78
C LEU A 74 11.09 -8.27 -7.29
N LEU A 75 11.48 -8.05 -6.03
CA LEU A 75 12.53 -8.80 -5.36
C LEU A 75 12.09 -10.20 -4.89
N LYS A 76 10.84 -10.60 -5.17
CA LYS A 76 10.23 -11.89 -4.78
C LYS A 76 10.21 -12.12 -3.27
N MET A 77 10.25 -11.04 -2.48
CA MET A 77 10.23 -11.08 -1.01
C MET A 77 8.81 -11.20 -0.45
N VAL A 78 7.81 -10.78 -1.23
CA VAL A 78 6.38 -10.94 -0.94
C VAL A 78 5.65 -11.41 -2.19
N LYS A 79 4.50 -12.06 -2.02
CA LYS A 79 3.64 -12.51 -3.12
C LYS A 79 2.23 -11.96 -2.92
N PHE A 80 1.77 -11.16 -3.86
CA PHE A 80 0.41 -10.64 -3.92
C PHE A 80 0.04 -10.27 -5.36
N GLN A 81 -1.24 -9.98 -5.59
CA GLN A 81 -1.74 -9.37 -6.82
C GLN A 81 -2.50 -8.09 -6.50
N TRP A 82 -2.26 -7.04 -7.31
CA TRP A 82 -3.03 -5.80 -7.25
C TRP A 82 -4.47 -6.04 -7.68
N THR A 83 -5.43 -5.36 -7.04
CA THR A 83 -6.83 -5.43 -7.47
C THR A 83 -6.98 -4.67 -8.79
N THR A 84 -7.15 -5.39 -9.88
CA THR A 84 -7.66 -4.80 -11.12
C THR A 84 -9.18 -4.83 -11.06
N LYS A 85 -9.82 -4.05 -10.17
CA LYS A 85 -11.25 -3.79 -10.39
C LYS A 85 -11.35 -2.90 -11.63
N LYS A 86 -11.74 -3.53 -12.75
CA LYS A 86 -12.33 -2.84 -13.89
C LYS A 86 -13.53 -2.04 -13.38
N GLU A 87 -13.62 -0.80 -13.84
CA GLU A 87 -14.74 0.12 -13.67
C GLU A 87 -16.09 -0.55 -13.89
#